data_AF-A0A1R2D4M1-F1
#
_entry.id   AF-A0A1R2D4M1-F1
#
_cell.length_a   1.000
_cell.length_b   1.000
_cell.length_c   1.000
_cell.angle_alpha   90.00
_cell.angle_beta   90.00
_cell.angle_gamma   90.00
#
_symmetry.space_group_name_H-M   'P 1'
#
loop_
_entity.id
_entity.type
_entity.pdbx_description
1 polymer ?
#
loop_
_entity_poly.entity_id
_entity_poly.type
_entity_poly.pdbx_seq_one_letter_code
_entity_poly.pdbx_strand_id
1 'polypeptide(L)'
;MDTSSSQKNSKLKAQQDESEESVTEEIIEIEDLPKKRPFTQTPKTKVKLPRTIQVLLAKNREDQDPTNWWLSEKLDGVRCYWNGKSFMSRLSNEYSAPSFFTAGLPDSVSLDGELWLGRKMFQECVSIAKCHDNGKHDMTRWHRMKYMIFDSPSLDMPFEERMEFLKDLISSCNNPYIELVEQKICKGEEHLLDELDRVEELGGEGLMLRKPKSYYENRRSDTLLKVKTFCDAEAVVIGYEKGKGKNTGLVGALKVRNKDGIEFKIGSGLNDQERARPPKIGTTVTYKFQELSKDGKPRFPTYLRERTDTNL
;
A
#
# COMPACT_ATOMS: atom_id res chain seq x y z
N MET A 1 47.22 45.97 7.62
CA MET A 1 47.84 47.05 6.83
C MET A 1 49.16 46.45 6.35
N ASP A 2 49.09 45.76 5.22
CA ASP A 2 49.60 46.24 3.91
C ASP A 2 51.13 46.15 3.86
N THR A 3 51.80 45.56 2.87
CA THR A 3 51.42 45.12 1.52
C THR A 3 52.47 44.12 0.99
N SER A 4 52.00 43.25 0.10
CA SER A 4 52.61 42.73 -1.13
C SER A 4 54.14 42.54 -1.24
N SER A 5 54.55 41.31 -1.54
CA SER A 5 55.85 40.98 -2.11
C SER A 5 55.64 40.20 -3.40
N SER A 6 56.18 40.76 -4.48
CA SER A 6 56.25 40.16 -5.81
C SER A 6 57.70 39.82 -6.12
N GLN A 7 57.87 38.81 -6.99
CA GLN A 7 59.00 38.54 -7.90
C GLN A 7 59.97 37.40 -7.59
N LYS A 8 60.38 36.80 -8.72
CA LYS A 8 61.57 35.98 -9.05
C LYS A 8 61.35 34.46 -8.94
N ASN A 9 61.77 33.61 -9.89
CA ASN A 9 62.68 33.82 -11.01
C ASN A 9 62.71 32.60 -11.98
N SER A 10 63.21 32.87 -13.20
CA SER A 10 64.14 32.08 -14.05
C SER A 10 63.71 30.69 -14.57
N LYS A 11 63.73 30.31 -15.87
CA LYS A 11 64.69 30.38 -17.01
C LYS A 11 65.25 28.98 -17.33
N LEU A 12 65.16 28.58 -18.63
CA LEU A 12 65.97 27.59 -19.39
C LEU A 12 65.68 26.09 -19.07
N LYS A 13 65.60 25.11 -19.98
CA LYS A 13 66.02 24.85 -21.38
C LYS A 13 65.15 23.68 -21.90
N ALA A 14 64.55 23.75 -23.09
CA ALA A 14 64.95 23.01 -24.31
C ALA A 14 65.34 21.53 -24.13
N GLN A 15 64.51 20.59 -24.59
CA GLN A 15 64.80 19.70 -25.74
C GLN A 15 63.61 18.80 -26.07
N GLN A 16 63.40 18.63 -27.37
CA GLN A 16 62.35 17.86 -28.04
C GLN A 16 62.72 16.38 -28.17
N ASP A 17 61.64 15.60 -28.24
CA ASP A 17 61.38 14.44 -29.07
C ASP A 17 61.67 13.00 -28.63
N GLU A 18 60.65 12.21 -28.98
CA GLU A 18 60.55 10.76 -29.17
C GLU A 18 60.38 9.86 -27.93
N SER A 19 59.12 9.49 -27.67
CA SER A 19 58.65 8.13 -27.93
C SER A 19 57.13 8.04 -27.75
N GLU A 20 56.44 7.79 -28.87
CA GLU A 20 55.04 7.39 -28.93
C GLU A 20 54.82 6.08 -28.17
N GLU A 21 53.89 6.08 -27.22
CA GLU A 21 53.24 4.85 -26.77
C GLU A 21 51.75 5.13 -26.67
N SER A 22 51.03 4.67 -27.70
CA SER A 22 49.59 4.81 -27.85
C SER A 22 48.87 3.90 -26.84
N VAL A 23 48.29 4.50 -25.80
CA VAL A 23 47.26 3.83 -25.01
C VAL A 23 45.94 4.03 -25.74
N THR A 24 45.50 2.98 -26.44
CA THR A 24 44.17 2.91 -27.04
C THR A 24 43.12 2.91 -25.93
N GLU A 25 42.38 4.00 -25.79
CA GLU A 25 41.08 3.99 -25.10
C GLU A 25 40.11 3.13 -25.92
N GLU A 26 39.84 1.91 -25.45
CA GLU A 26 38.70 1.12 -25.93
C GLU A 26 37.41 1.86 -25.56
N ILE A 27 36.89 2.61 -26.53
CA ILE A 27 35.49 3.04 -26.55
C ILE A 27 34.67 1.77 -26.78
N ILE A 28 34.10 1.22 -25.71
CA ILE A 28 33.06 0.19 -25.83
C ILE A 28 31.83 0.89 -26.41
N GLU A 29 31.60 0.70 -27.71
CA GLU A 29 30.33 0.99 -28.36
C GLU A 29 29.23 0.18 -27.68
N ILE A 30 28.40 0.86 -26.88
CA ILE A 30 27.14 0.31 -26.38
C ILE A 30 26.16 0.34 -27.56
N GLU A 31 26.21 -0.70 -28.40
CA GLU A 31 25.22 -0.93 -29.44
C GLU A 31 23.84 -1.24 -28.83
N ASP A 32 22.87 -0.43 -29.27
CA ASP A 32 21.41 -0.68 -29.34
C ASP A 32 20.65 -1.00 -28.03
N LEU A 33 20.55 0.00 -27.15
CA LEU A 33 19.36 0.13 -26.31
C LEU A 33 18.15 0.47 -27.19
N PRO A 34 17.03 -0.29 -27.12
CA PRO A 34 15.87 -0.01 -27.96
C PRO A 34 15.36 1.41 -27.73
N LYS A 35 15.33 2.20 -28.81
CA LYS A 35 14.78 3.56 -28.84
C LYS A 35 13.40 3.59 -28.19
N LYS A 36 13.22 4.47 -27.18
CA LYS A 36 11.92 4.78 -26.55
C LYS A 36 10.88 4.99 -27.66
N ARG A 37 9.93 4.08 -27.79
CA ARG A 37 8.76 4.31 -28.65
C ARG A 37 7.92 5.39 -27.96
N PRO A 38 7.56 6.49 -28.65
CA PRO A 38 6.55 7.41 -28.13
C PRO A 38 5.28 6.60 -27.86
N PHE A 39 4.63 6.85 -26.73
CA PHE A 39 3.34 6.27 -26.37
C PHE A 39 2.27 6.73 -27.38
N THR A 40 2.13 6.02 -28.49
CA THR A 40 1.08 6.25 -29.50
C THR A 40 0.01 5.18 -29.41
N GLN A 41 -0.55 4.97 -28.23
CA GLN A 41 -1.85 4.33 -28.07
C GLN A 41 -2.65 5.05 -27.00
N THR A 42 -3.06 6.28 -27.29
CA THR A 42 -4.31 6.78 -26.71
C THR A 42 -5.41 5.82 -27.16
N PRO A 43 -6.23 5.26 -26.25
CA PRO A 43 -7.35 4.43 -26.65
C PRO A 43 -8.22 5.21 -27.64
N LYS A 44 -8.26 4.78 -28.91
CA LYS A 44 -8.99 5.45 -30.00
C LYS A 44 -10.51 5.31 -29.88
N THR A 45 -11.00 4.69 -28.81
CA THR A 45 -12.41 4.50 -28.53
C THR A 45 -12.65 4.99 -27.11
N LYS A 46 -13.61 5.92 -26.91
CA LYS A 46 -14.10 6.28 -25.57
C LYS A 46 -14.73 5.04 -24.94
N VAL A 47 -13.93 4.19 -24.30
CA VAL A 47 -14.42 3.05 -23.54
C VAL A 47 -15.18 3.64 -22.36
N LYS A 48 -16.48 3.37 -22.30
CA LYS A 48 -17.32 3.83 -21.20
C LYS A 48 -16.85 3.12 -19.93
N LEU A 49 -16.21 3.86 -19.03
CA LEU A 49 -15.72 3.33 -17.77
C LEU A 49 -16.88 2.76 -16.94
N PRO A 50 -16.70 1.59 -16.33
CA PRO A 50 -17.75 1.01 -15.51
C PRO A 50 -17.91 1.86 -14.24
N ARG A 51 -19.16 2.19 -13.90
CA ARG A 51 -19.49 2.99 -12.72
C ARG A 51 -18.93 2.34 -11.44
N THR A 52 -18.95 1.03 -11.39
CA THR A 52 -18.44 0.19 -10.30
C THR A 52 -17.70 -1.00 -10.88
N ILE A 53 -16.71 -1.52 -10.16
CA ILE A 53 -15.97 -2.70 -10.59
C ILE A 53 -15.64 -3.58 -9.39
N GLN A 54 -15.55 -4.89 -9.63
CA GLN A 54 -14.89 -5.77 -8.67
C GLN A 54 -13.38 -5.48 -8.75
N VAL A 55 -12.86 -4.81 -7.72
CA VAL A 55 -11.46 -4.41 -7.66
C VAL A 55 -10.56 -5.60 -7.31
N LEU A 56 -9.30 -5.56 -7.72
CA LEU A 56 -8.27 -6.54 -7.39
C LEU A 56 -8.07 -6.64 -5.87
N LEU A 57 -8.12 -7.86 -5.33
CA LEU A 57 -7.95 -8.11 -3.90
C LEU A 57 -6.68 -8.91 -3.62
N ALA A 58 -5.88 -8.44 -2.68
CA ALA A 58 -4.63 -9.08 -2.30
C ALA A 58 -4.85 -10.36 -1.47
N LYS A 59 -4.06 -11.41 -1.72
CA LYS A 59 -3.91 -12.54 -0.79
C LYS A 59 -2.86 -12.25 0.28
N ASN A 60 -2.84 -13.02 1.37
CA ASN A 60 -1.69 -12.99 2.27
C ASN A 60 -0.51 -13.59 1.51
N ARG A 61 0.69 -13.02 1.69
CA ARG A 61 1.91 -13.75 1.33
C ARG A 61 2.06 -14.95 2.25
N GLU A 62 2.47 -16.08 1.67
CA GLU A 62 2.87 -17.28 2.39
C GLU A 62 4.40 -17.38 2.29
N ASP A 63 4.92 -18.20 1.39
CA ASP A 63 6.35 -18.50 1.23
C ASP A 63 6.88 -18.15 -0.18
N GLN A 64 6.12 -17.39 -0.97
CA GLN A 64 6.52 -17.04 -2.33
C GLN A 64 7.81 -16.22 -2.31
N ASP A 65 8.78 -16.60 -3.14
CA ASP A 65 10.00 -15.83 -3.38
C ASP A 65 9.63 -14.42 -3.89
N PRO A 66 9.95 -13.36 -3.14
CA PRO A 66 9.57 -12.00 -3.49
C PRO A 66 10.54 -11.37 -4.49
N THR A 67 11.62 -12.04 -4.89
CA THR A 67 12.64 -11.51 -5.79
C THR A 67 12.03 -11.02 -7.10
N ASN A 68 12.38 -9.80 -7.49
CA ASN A 68 11.86 -9.07 -8.66
C ASN A 68 10.40 -8.62 -8.57
N TRP A 69 9.65 -8.92 -7.50
CA TRP A 69 8.31 -8.37 -7.34
C TRP A 69 8.37 -6.88 -7.02
N TRP A 70 7.32 -6.16 -7.40
CA TRP A 70 7.17 -4.75 -7.04
C TRP A 70 6.66 -4.63 -5.61
N LEU A 71 7.29 -3.74 -4.86
CA LEU A 71 7.11 -3.51 -3.44
C LEU A 71 6.60 -2.09 -3.21
N SER A 72 5.55 -1.96 -2.41
CA SER A 72 5.02 -0.65 -1.98
C SER A 72 4.53 -0.70 -0.54
N GLU A 73 4.47 0.44 0.13
CA GLU A 73 3.84 0.53 1.45
C GLU A 73 2.36 0.19 1.34
N LYS A 74 1.87 -0.63 2.28
CA LYS A 74 0.45 -0.82 2.47
C LYS A 74 -0.12 0.35 3.27
N LEU A 75 -0.95 1.15 2.60
CA LEU A 75 -1.59 2.33 3.21
C LEU A 75 -2.85 1.94 3.99
N ASP A 76 -2.94 2.36 5.27
CA ASP A 76 -4.11 2.17 6.15
C ASP A 76 -5.11 3.33 6.00
N GLY A 77 -5.71 3.45 4.81
CA GLY A 77 -6.67 4.48 4.48
C GLY A 77 -8.06 3.95 4.18
N VAL A 78 -8.74 4.59 3.23
CA VAL A 78 -10.02 4.12 2.71
C VAL A 78 -9.92 3.91 1.20
N ARG A 79 -10.00 2.65 0.74
CA ARG A 79 -9.99 2.32 -0.69
C ARG A 79 -11.04 3.10 -1.48
N CYS A 80 -10.59 3.60 -2.62
CA CYS A 80 -11.33 4.48 -3.49
C CYS A 80 -11.05 4.18 -4.97
N TYR A 81 -12.13 3.90 -5.70
CA TYR A 81 -12.14 3.69 -7.14
C TYR A 81 -12.68 4.94 -7.83
N TRP A 82 -11.87 5.55 -8.70
CA TRP A 82 -12.31 6.62 -9.58
C TRP A 82 -12.81 6.04 -10.90
N ASN A 83 -14.08 6.31 -11.23
CA ASN A 83 -14.72 5.79 -12.45
C ASN A 83 -14.66 6.76 -13.64
N GLY A 84 -13.81 7.79 -13.58
CA GLY A 84 -13.79 8.89 -14.56
C GLY A 84 -14.70 10.08 -14.21
N LYS A 85 -15.54 9.95 -13.18
CA LYS A 85 -16.52 10.98 -12.79
C LYS A 85 -16.66 11.17 -11.29
N SER A 86 -16.71 10.08 -10.54
CA SER A 86 -16.89 10.10 -9.10
C SER A 86 -16.07 9.02 -8.41
N PHE A 87 -15.82 9.26 -7.12
CA PHE A 87 -15.14 8.31 -6.26
C PHE A 87 -16.12 7.31 -5.66
N MET A 88 -15.76 6.04 -5.74
CA MET A 88 -16.57 4.92 -5.31
C MET A 88 -15.80 4.10 -4.28
N SER A 89 -16.48 3.73 -3.20
CA SER A 89 -15.99 2.75 -2.25
C SER A 89 -15.95 1.35 -2.86
N ARG A 90 -15.26 0.43 -2.18
CA ARG A 90 -15.25 -1.00 -2.52
C ARG A 90 -16.65 -1.64 -2.61
N LEU A 91 -17.62 -1.11 -1.84
CA LEU A 91 -19.00 -1.59 -1.84
C LEU A 91 -19.89 -0.76 -2.77
N SER A 92 -19.32 -0.01 -3.70
CA SER A 92 -20.05 0.79 -4.70
C SER A 92 -20.87 1.96 -4.13
N ASN A 93 -20.63 2.36 -2.89
CA ASN A 93 -21.14 3.63 -2.36
C ASN A 93 -20.28 4.78 -2.86
N GLU A 94 -20.91 5.86 -3.32
CA GLU A 94 -20.23 7.07 -3.78
C GLU A 94 -19.74 7.91 -2.59
N TYR A 95 -18.50 8.40 -2.66
CA TYR A 95 -17.96 9.36 -1.71
C TYR A 95 -18.35 10.77 -2.14
N SER A 96 -18.79 11.61 -1.19
CA SER A 96 -19.09 13.02 -1.42
C SER A 96 -17.80 13.83 -1.34
N ALA A 97 -16.92 13.67 -2.34
CA ALA A 97 -15.68 14.44 -2.43
C ALA A 97 -15.90 15.81 -3.06
N PRO A 98 -15.37 16.90 -2.45
CA PRO A 98 -15.49 18.25 -2.99
C PRO A 98 -14.94 18.36 -4.41
N SER A 99 -15.50 19.27 -5.23
CA SER A 99 -15.10 19.46 -6.62
C SER A 99 -13.62 19.82 -6.78
N PHE A 100 -13.04 20.56 -5.83
CA PHE A 100 -11.62 20.92 -5.87
C PHE A 100 -10.71 19.69 -5.79
N PHE A 101 -11.17 18.62 -5.11
CA PHE A 101 -10.37 17.43 -4.86
C PHE A 101 -10.35 16.53 -6.10
N THR A 102 -11.45 16.49 -6.85
CA THR A 102 -11.56 15.70 -8.09
C THR A 102 -11.25 16.48 -9.36
N ALA A 103 -10.94 17.79 -9.25
CA ALA A 103 -10.64 18.64 -10.39
C ALA A 103 -9.42 18.12 -11.17
N GLY A 104 -9.51 18.11 -12.51
CA GLY A 104 -8.41 17.68 -13.38
C GLY A 104 -8.15 16.18 -13.44
N LEU A 105 -8.91 15.36 -12.68
CA LEU A 105 -8.81 13.90 -12.81
C LEU A 105 -9.26 13.43 -14.20
N PRO A 106 -8.61 12.40 -14.75
CA PRO A 106 -8.89 11.90 -16.09
C PRO A 106 -10.26 11.25 -16.15
N ASP A 107 -10.99 11.43 -17.24
CA ASP A 107 -12.27 10.75 -17.50
C ASP A 107 -12.13 9.55 -18.45
N SER A 108 -10.94 9.34 -19.02
CA SER A 108 -10.64 8.31 -20.01
C SER A 108 -10.14 6.99 -19.41
N VAL A 109 -9.67 7.01 -18.17
CA VAL A 109 -9.18 5.83 -17.45
C VAL A 109 -9.72 5.80 -16.03
N SER A 110 -9.96 4.60 -15.50
CA SER A 110 -10.31 4.41 -14.10
C SER A 110 -9.05 4.32 -13.24
N LEU A 111 -9.15 4.77 -11.99
CA LEU A 111 -8.04 4.73 -11.03
C LEU A 111 -8.44 3.92 -9.81
N ASP A 112 -7.51 3.17 -9.25
CA ASP A 112 -7.66 2.43 -8.00
C ASP A 112 -6.59 2.91 -7.03
N GLY A 113 -7.03 3.30 -5.85
CA GLY A 113 -6.17 3.99 -4.89
C GLY A 113 -6.76 4.00 -3.49
N GLU A 114 -6.07 4.68 -2.60
CA GLU A 114 -6.43 4.83 -1.19
C GLU A 114 -6.60 6.31 -0.85
N LEU A 115 -7.72 6.68 -0.23
CA LEU A 115 -7.86 7.98 0.44
C LEU A 115 -7.08 7.90 1.76
N TRP A 116 -6.04 8.72 1.90
CA TRP A 116 -5.04 8.58 2.95
C TRP A 116 -4.61 9.95 3.50
N LEU A 117 -4.47 10.03 4.83
CA LEU A 117 -4.04 11.23 5.56
C LEU A 117 -2.64 11.12 6.15
N GLY A 118 -2.07 9.92 6.16
CA GLY A 118 -0.89 9.61 6.94
C GLY A 118 -1.02 8.31 7.71
N ARG A 119 0.10 7.85 8.25
CA ARG A 119 0.19 6.67 9.09
C ARG A 119 -0.60 6.86 10.39
N LYS A 120 -1.24 5.80 10.88
CA LYS A 120 -2.07 5.79 12.11
C LYS A 120 -3.28 6.75 12.08
N MET A 121 -3.74 7.16 10.89
CA MET A 121 -4.86 8.11 10.72
C MET A 121 -6.13 7.49 10.13
N PHE A 122 -6.23 6.16 10.07
CA PHE A 122 -7.36 5.43 9.48
C PHE A 122 -8.75 5.91 9.96
N GLN A 123 -8.94 6.09 11.27
CA GLN A 123 -10.23 6.54 11.81
C GLN A 123 -10.63 7.92 11.29
N GLU A 124 -9.66 8.81 11.11
CA GLU A 124 -9.89 10.13 10.54
C GLU A 124 -10.20 10.04 9.05
N CYS A 125 -9.48 9.18 8.30
CA CYS A 125 -9.78 8.92 6.89
C CYS A 125 -11.23 8.46 6.70
N VAL A 126 -11.67 7.49 7.52
CA VAL A 126 -13.05 6.98 7.50
C VAL A 126 -14.05 8.08 7.84
N SER A 127 -13.77 8.91 8.85
CA SER A 127 -14.65 9.99 9.26
C SER A 127 -14.85 11.03 8.16
N ILE A 128 -13.79 11.38 7.42
CA ILE A 128 -13.86 12.32 6.29
C ILE A 128 -14.60 11.69 5.11
N ALA A 129 -14.19 10.50 4.68
CA ALA A 129 -14.72 9.86 3.48
C ALA A 129 -16.23 9.54 3.60
N LYS A 130 -16.72 9.24 4.82
CA LYS A 130 -18.15 8.99 5.07
C LYS A 130 -18.98 10.25 5.33
N CYS A 131 -18.37 11.43 5.34
CA CYS A 131 -19.12 12.66 5.51
C CYS A 131 -19.87 13.00 4.22
N HIS A 132 -21.20 13.12 4.30
CA HIS A 132 -22.06 13.41 3.16
C HIS A 132 -22.31 14.90 2.93
N ASP A 133 -21.53 15.76 3.59
CA ASP A 133 -21.66 17.21 3.47
C ASP A 133 -20.87 17.80 2.29
N ASN A 134 -20.09 16.97 1.58
CA ASN A 134 -19.20 17.40 0.51
C ASN A 134 -18.18 18.47 0.95
N GLY A 135 -17.72 18.38 2.21
CA GLY A 135 -16.81 19.35 2.81
C GLY A 135 -17.44 20.70 3.14
N LYS A 136 -18.77 20.85 3.04
CA LYS A 136 -19.45 22.14 3.28
C LYS A 136 -19.24 22.69 4.68
N HIS A 137 -19.15 21.84 5.70
CA HIS A 137 -18.99 22.28 7.08
C HIS A 137 -17.53 22.41 7.49
N ASP A 138 -16.62 21.65 6.85
CA ASP A 138 -15.19 21.71 7.13
C ASP A 138 -14.36 21.24 5.92
N MET A 139 -14.08 22.19 5.01
CA MET A 139 -13.24 21.93 3.84
C MET A 139 -11.79 21.60 4.23
N THR A 140 -11.30 22.03 5.39
CA THR A 140 -9.88 21.89 5.77
C THR A 140 -9.48 20.42 5.90
N ARG A 141 -10.43 19.56 6.27
CA ARG A 141 -10.23 18.11 6.38
C ARG A 141 -9.89 17.47 5.04
N TRP A 142 -10.58 17.87 3.97
CA TRP A 142 -10.31 17.36 2.62
C TRP A 142 -8.99 17.89 2.04
N HIS A 143 -8.53 19.09 2.44
CA HIS A 143 -7.23 19.62 1.99
C HIS A 143 -6.03 18.81 2.51
N ARG A 144 -6.20 18.09 3.62
CA ARG A 144 -5.17 17.20 4.19
C ARG A 144 -5.15 15.83 3.53
N MET A 145 -6.28 15.42 2.94
CA MET A 145 -6.43 14.10 2.32
C MET A 145 -5.61 14.02 1.03
N LYS A 146 -5.07 12.84 0.75
CA LYS A 146 -4.48 12.48 -0.54
C LYS A 146 -5.22 11.28 -1.12
N TYR A 147 -5.34 11.23 -2.44
CA TYR A 147 -5.72 10.04 -3.17
C TYR A 147 -4.46 9.37 -3.73
N MET A 148 -4.02 8.33 -3.04
CA MET A 148 -2.80 7.59 -3.32
C MET A 148 -3.12 6.45 -4.31
N ILE A 149 -2.85 6.68 -5.58
CA ILE A 149 -3.17 5.78 -6.69
C ILE A 149 -2.13 4.67 -6.76
N PHE A 150 -2.56 3.42 -6.88
CA PHE A 150 -1.66 2.28 -7.00
C PHE A 150 -1.94 1.39 -8.22
N ASP A 151 -3.04 1.60 -8.95
CA ASP A 151 -3.32 0.86 -10.19
C ASP A 151 -4.43 1.52 -11.04
N SER A 152 -4.69 0.97 -12.24
CA SER A 152 -5.80 1.33 -13.12
C SER A 152 -6.53 0.09 -13.64
N PRO A 153 -7.79 -0.15 -13.20
CA PRO A 153 -8.55 -1.33 -13.61
C PRO A 153 -8.97 -1.35 -15.09
N SER A 154 -8.99 -0.21 -15.77
CA SER A 154 -9.41 -0.09 -17.18
C SER A 154 -8.27 -0.31 -18.19
N LEU A 155 -7.01 -0.30 -17.74
CA LEU A 155 -5.86 -0.47 -18.62
C LEU A 155 -5.54 -1.96 -18.79
N ASP A 156 -5.71 -2.45 -20.01
CA ASP A 156 -5.41 -3.84 -20.39
C ASP A 156 -3.95 -3.99 -20.86
N MET A 157 -3.02 -3.85 -19.90
CA MET A 157 -1.59 -3.96 -20.14
C MET A 157 -0.86 -4.45 -18.88
N PRO A 158 0.39 -4.93 -18.98
CA PRO A 158 1.19 -5.33 -17.82
C PRO A 158 1.36 -4.22 -16.77
N PHE A 159 1.57 -4.59 -15.50
CA PHE A 159 1.62 -3.66 -14.37
C PHE A 159 2.62 -2.50 -14.58
N GLU A 160 3.81 -2.80 -15.08
CA GLU A 160 4.86 -1.82 -15.33
C GLU A 160 4.42 -0.76 -16.35
N GLU A 161 3.78 -1.20 -17.43
CA GLU A 161 3.23 -0.31 -18.45
C GLU A 161 2.08 0.54 -17.90
N ARG A 162 1.23 -0.02 -17.02
CA ARG A 162 0.18 0.74 -16.32
C ARG A 162 0.78 1.81 -15.43
N MET A 163 1.82 1.49 -14.65
CA MET A 163 2.43 2.44 -13.73
C MET A 163 3.16 3.57 -14.46
N GLU A 164 3.85 3.29 -15.56
CA GLU A 164 4.48 4.33 -16.38
C GLU A 164 3.43 5.24 -17.02
N PHE A 165 2.37 4.67 -17.60
CA PHE A 165 1.24 5.44 -18.14
C PHE A 165 0.59 6.33 -17.07
N LEU A 166 0.37 5.78 -15.87
CA LEU A 166 -0.20 6.54 -14.75
C LEU A 166 0.72 7.66 -14.29
N LYS A 167 2.03 7.44 -14.26
CA LYS A 167 3.00 8.47 -13.88
C LYS A 167 2.92 9.69 -14.80
N ASP A 168 2.88 9.48 -16.10
CA ASP A 168 2.75 10.56 -17.09
C ASP A 168 1.39 11.25 -16.99
N LEU A 169 0.32 10.47 -16.86
CA LEU A 169 -1.05 10.98 -16.75
C LEU A 169 -1.23 11.86 -15.51
N ILE A 170 -0.81 11.37 -14.33
CA ILE A 170 -0.99 12.08 -13.07
C ILE A 170 -0.12 13.34 -13.01
N SER A 171 1.08 13.31 -13.60
CA SER A 171 1.91 14.50 -13.75
C SER A 171 1.21 15.58 -14.59
N SER A 172 0.42 15.19 -15.60
CA SER A 172 -0.33 16.11 -16.45
C SER A 172 -1.60 16.68 -15.80
N CYS A 173 -2.17 16.01 -14.79
CA CYS A 173 -3.38 16.46 -14.10
C CYS A 173 -3.17 17.72 -13.26
N ASN A 174 -1.93 18.00 -12.81
CA ASN A 174 -1.58 19.12 -11.95
C ASN A 174 -2.50 19.29 -10.73
N ASN A 175 -2.96 18.19 -10.14
CA ASN A 175 -3.83 18.18 -8.96
C ASN A 175 -2.97 17.84 -7.72
N PRO A 176 -2.88 18.74 -6.71
CA PRO A 176 -2.01 18.54 -5.56
C PRO A 176 -2.54 17.49 -4.57
N TYR A 177 -3.75 16.97 -4.75
CA TYR A 177 -4.38 16.01 -3.85
C TYR A 177 -4.23 14.56 -4.31
N ILE A 178 -3.57 14.31 -5.43
CA ILE A 178 -3.39 12.97 -5.98
C ILE A 178 -1.92 12.65 -6.17
N GLU A 179 -1.53 11.44 -5.83
CA GLU A 179 -0.14 10.99 -5.91
C GLU A 179 -0.13 9.51 -6.30
N LEU A 180 0.94 9.09 -6.99
CA LEU A 180 1.15 7.68 -7.30
C LEU A 180 1.92 7.04 -6.13
N VAL A 181 1.49 5.87 -5.68
CA VAL A 181 2.20 5.10 -4.66
C VAL A 181 3.54 4.63 -5.22
N GLU A 182 4.63 4.94 -4.51
CA GLU A 182 5.98 4.53 -4.87
C GLU A 182 6.08 3.00 -4.98
N GLN A 183 6.71 2.52 -6.05
CA GLN A 183 6.98 1.11 -6.30
C GLN A 183 8.50 0.90 -6.38
N LYS A 184 9.01 -0.10 -5.64
CA LYS A 184 10.41 -0.51 -5.64
C LYS A 184 10.53 -1.96 -6.06
N ILE A 185 11.65 -2.36 -6.66
CA ILE A 185 11.89 -3.78 -6.94
C ILE A 185 12.40 -4.45 -5.66
N CYS A 186 11.71 -5.51 -5.23
CA CYS A 186 12.16 -6.36 -4.13
C CYS A 186 13.36 -7.21 -4.59
N LYS A 187 14.41 -7.23 -3.77
CA LYS A 187 15.70 -7.87 -4.12
C LYS A 187 15.82 -9.29 -3.55
N GLY A 188 14.81 -9.76 -2.82
CA GLY A 188 14.80 -11.01 -2.10
C GLY A 188 14.20 -10.86 -0.70
N GLU A 189 14.22 -11.93 0.07
CA GLU A 189 13.58 -12.01 1.39
C GLU A 189 14.13 -10.98 2.37
N GLU A 190 15.45 -10.83 2.45
CA GLU A 190 16.10 -9.89 3.37
C GLU A 190 15.65 -8.44 3.11
N HIS A 191 15.67 -7.99 1.85
CA HIS A 191 15.18 -6.65 1.48
C HIS A 191 13.69 -6.46 1.81
N LEU A 192 12.87 -7.51 1.68
CA LEU A 192 11.45 -7.45 2.03
C LEU A 192 11.26 -7.25 3.54
N LEU A 193 12.00 -8.00 4.36
CA LEU A 193 11.91 -7.93 5.82
C LEU A 193 12.45 -6.59 6.34
N ASP A 194 13.60 -6.13 5.84
CA ASP A 194 14.16 -4.83 6.20
C ASP A 194 13.22 -3.66 5.88
N GLU A 195 12.59 -3.68 4.70
CA GLU A 195 11.63 -2.64 4.33
C GLU A 195 10.35 -2.76 5.16
N LEU A 196 9.95 -3.96 5.58
CA LEU A 196 8.78 -4.19 6.43
C LEU A 196 9.01 -3.57 7.80
N ASP A 197 10.14 -3.92 8.43
CA ASP A 197 10.55 -3.40 9.73
C ASP A 197 10.65 -1.88 9.68
N ARG A 198 11.33 -1.32 8.65
CA ARG A 198 11.44 0.13 8.46
C ARG A 198 10.07 0.82 8.34
N VAL A 199 9.15 0.25 7.57
CA VAL A 199 7.80 0.81 7.41
C VAL A 199 7.02 0.74 8.71
N GLU A 200 7.08 -0.38 9.43
CA GLU A 200 6.40 -0.59 10.72
C GLU A 200 6.94 0.33 11.82
N GLU A 201 8.26 0.52 11.91
CA GLU A 201 8.92 1.47 12.83
C GLU A 201 8.43 2.91 12.62
N LEU A 202 8.23 3.29 11.36
CA LEU A 202 7.69 4.60 11.02
C LEU A 202 6.15 4.66 11.15
N GLY A 203 5.50 3.58 11.60
CA GLY A 203 4.08 3.47 11.90
C GLY A 203 3.18 3.05 10.73
N GLY A 204 3.76 2.50 9.66
CA GLY A 204 3.03 1.98 8.50
C GLY A 204 2.35 0.64 8.78
N GLU A 205 1.45 0.22 7.90
CA GLU A 205 0.60 -0.97 8.13
C GLU A 205 1.21 -2.30 7.67
N GLY A 206 2.31 -2.22 6.91
CA GLY A 206 2.96 -3.34 6.22
C GLY A 206 3.26 -3.02 4.76
N LEU A 207 3.42 -4.05 3.94
CA LEU A 207 3.80 -3.93 2.53
C LEU A 207 2.80 -4.62 1.59
N MET A 208 2.82 -4.18 0.34
CA MET A 208 2.13 -4.80 -0.78
C MET A 208 3.16 -5.27 -1.80
N LEU A 209 2.97 -6.49 -2.30
CA LEU A 209 3.78 -7.11 -3.34
C LEU A 209 2.94 -7.29 -4.60
N ARG A 210 3.45 -6.84 -5.73
CA ARG A 210 2.82 -6.98 -7.04
C ARG A 210 3.70 -7.81 -7.98
N LYS A 211 3.10 -8.85 -8.55
CA LYS A 211 3.80 -9.76 -9.47
C LYS A 211 4.20 -9.02 -10.74
N PRO A 212 5.45 -9.17 -11.21
CA PRO A 212 5.91 -8.53 -12.44
C PRO A 212 5.09 -8.97 -13.65
N LYS A 213 4.91 -8.06 -14.61
CA LYS A 213 4.19 -8.29 -15.87
C LYS A 213 2.73 -8.74 -15.70
N SER A 214 2.16 -8.61 -14.50
CA SER A 214 0.79 -9.05 -14.23
C SER A 214 -0.24 -8.10 -14.80
N TYR A 215 -1.26 -8.65 -15.46
CA TYR A 215 -2.46 -7.90 -15.85
C TYR A 215 -3.34 -7.61 -14.63
N TYR A 216 -4.26 -6.65 -14.76
CA TYR A 216 -5.25 -6.39 -13.72
C TYR A 216 -6.26 -7.54 -13.65
N GLU A 217 -6.63 -7.97 -12.45
CA GLU A 217 -7.64 -9.01 -12.28
C GLU A 217 -8.75 -8.52 -11.35
N ASN A 218 -10.00 -8.61 -11.80
CA ASN A 218 -11.18 -8.16 -11.05
C ASN A 218 -11.62 -9.16 -9.97
N ARG A 219 -10.68 -9.72 -9.23
CA ARG A 219 -10.91 -10.76 -8.22
C ARG A 219 -9.82 -10.75 -7.17
N ARG A 220 -9.91 -11.67 -6.21
CA ARG A 220 -8.77 -12.00 -5.35
C ARG A 220 -7.74 -12.78 -6.16
N SER A 221 -6.49 -12.34 -6.17
CA SER A 221 -5.44 -12.94 -7.00
C SER A 221 -4.13 -13.13 -6.23
N ASP A 222 -3.32 -14.09 -6.72
CA ASP A 222 -1.93 -14.31 -6.32
C ASP A 222 -0.98 -13.29 -6.96
N THR A 223 -1.46 -12.47 -7.91
CA THR A 223 -0.66 -11.39 -8.51
C THR A 223 -0.49 -10.19 -7.61
N LEU A 224 -1.26 -10.10 -6.53
CA LEU A 224 -1.17 -9.06 -5.50
C LEU A 224 -1.17 -9.72 -4.12
N LEU A 225 -0.09 -9.55 -3.37
CA LEU A 225 0.07 -10.08 -2.02
C LEU A 225 0.21 -8.94 -1.02
N LYS A 226 -0.23 -9.17 0.21
CA LYS A 226 0.02 -8.28 1.34
C LYS A 226 0.93 -8.97 2.34
N VAL A 227 1.90 -8.22 2.84
CA VAL A 227 2.91 -8.66 3.82
C VAL A 227 2.72 -7.82 5.07
N LYS A 228 2.61 -8.48 6.22
CA LYS A 228 2.36 -7.84 7.51
C LYS A 228 2.95 -8.68 8.62
N THR A 229 3.50 -8.02 9.64
CA THR A 229 3.82 -8.71 10.88
C THR A 229 2.52 -9.03 11.64
N PHE A 230 2.46 -10.24 12.17
CA PHE A 230 1.41 -10.64 13.11
C PHE A 230 2.05 -10.92 14.45
N CYS A 231 1.53 -10.29 15.50
CA CYS A 231 1.90 -10.58 16.88
C CYS A 231 0.91 -11.58 17.45
N ASP A 232 1.41 -12.64 18.07
CA ASP A 232 0.61 -13.57 18.85
C ASP A 232 0.52 -13.08 20.30
N ALA A 233 -0.67 -13.20 20.89
CA ALA A 233 -0.90 -12.93 22.30
C ALA A 233 -2.01 -13.83 22.84
N GLU A 234 -2.20 -13.75 24.15
CA GLU A 234 -3.17 -14.58 24.87
C GLU A 234 -4.21 -13.71 25.57
N ALA A 235 -5.43 -14.22 25.62
CA ALA A 235 -6.53 -13.60 26.34
C ALA A 235 -7.48 -14.66 26.90
N VAL A 236 -8.11 -14.34 28.02
CA VAL A 236 -9.10 -15.20 28.67
C VAL A 236 -10.48 -14.88 28.12
N VAL A 237 -11.24 -15.91 27.75
CA VAL A 237 -12.63 -15.75 27.30
C VAL A 237 -13.51 -15.34 28.48
N ILE A 238 -14.17 -14.20 28.37
CA ILE A 238 -15.06 -13.63 29.40
C ILE A 238 -16.54 -13.64 28.97
N GLY A 239 -16.83 -14.00 27.72
CA GLY A 239 -18.20 -14.11 27.23
C GLY A 239 -18.28 -14.23 25.71
N TYR A 240 -19.49 -14.13 25.18
CA TYR A 240 -19.76 -14.28 23.76
C TYR A 240 -20.60 -13.12 23.21
N GLU A 241 -20.52 -12.93 21.90
CA GLU A 241 -21.43 -12.10 21.13
C GLU A 241 -22.19 -12.96 20.11
N LYS A 242 -23.50 -12.74 19.98
CA LYS A 242 -24.35 -13.48 19.05
C LYS A 242 -23.94 -13.18 17.59
N GLY A 243 -23.88 -14.23 16.78
CA GLY A 243 -23.63 -14.12 15.36
C GLY A 243 -24.81 -13.50 14.61
N LYS A 244 -24.49 -12.92 13.45
CA LYS A 244 -25.45 -12.33 12.50
C LYS A 244 -25.23 -12.95 11.12
N GLY A 245 -26.24 -12.86 10.25
CA GLY A 245 -26.15 -13.38 8.87
C GLY A 245 -25.92 -14.89 8.88
N LYS A 246 -24.85 -15.36 8.22
CA LYS A 246 -24.49 -16.79 8.15
C LYS A 246 -24.26 -17.46 9.52
N ASN A 247 -23.95 -16.68 10.56
CA ASN A 247 -23.69 -17.18 11.91
C ASN A 247 -24.90 -17.01 12.85
N THR A 248 -26.11 -16.81 12.33
CA THR A 248 -27.30 -16.63 13.17
C THR A 248 -27.56 -17.89 14.01
N GLY A 249 -27.79 -17.72 15.32
CA GLY A 249 -27.94 -18.83 16.26
C GLY A 249 -26.61 -19.40 16.80
N LEU A 250 -25.47 -18.95 16.27
CA LEU A 250 -24.12 -19.36 16.69
C LEU A 250 -23.35 -18.20 17.34
N VAL A 251 -22.16 -18.48 17.87
CA VAL A 251 -21.26 -17.42 18.34
C VAL A 251 -20.68 -16.63 17.16
N GLY A 252 -20.88 -15.31 17.21
CA GLY A 252 -20.32 -14.35 16.28
C GLY A 252 -18.89 -13.98 16.64
N ALA A 253 -18.64 -13.72 17.92
CA ALA A 253 -17.31 -13.37 18.44
C ALA A 253 -17.14 -13.82 19.89
N LEU A 254 -15.89 -14.10 20.28
CA LEU A 254 -15.50 -14.22 21.69
C LEU A 254 -15.29 -12.83 22.26
N LYS A 255 -15.85 -12.56 23.44
CA LYS A 255 -15.42 -11.43 24.28
C LYS A 255 -14.27 -11.95 25.14
N VAL A 256 -13.15 -11.25 25.12
CA VAL A 256 -11.93 -11.68 25.81
C VAL A 256 -11.32 -10.54 26.61
N ARG A 257 -10.49 -10.88 27.60
CA ARG A 257 -9.66 -9.96 28.37
C ARG A 257 -8.20 -10.41 28.32
N ASN A 258 -7.28 -9.55 27.90
CA ASN A 258 -5.85 -9.88 27.91
C ASN A 258 -5.23 -9.73 29.32
N LYS A 259 -3.94 -10.05 29.44
CA LYS A 259 -3.18 -9.93 30.70
C LYS A 259 -3.14 -8.51 31.27
N ASP A 260 -3.25 -7.49 30.42
CA ASP A 260 -3.22 -6.08 30.79
C ASP A 260 -4.63 -5.55 31.20
N GLY A 261 -5.63 -6.44 31.27
CA GLY A 261 -7.01 -6.09 31.65
C GLY A 261 -7.84 -5.49 30.52
N ILE A 262 -7.31 -5.39 29.29
CA ILE A 262 -8.00 -4.80 28.14
C ILE A 262 -9.02 -5.77 27.58
N GLU A 263 -10.26 -5.32 27.47
CA GLU A 263 -11.37 -6.08 26.89
C GLU A 263 -11.60 -5.75 25.42
N PHE A 264 -11.73 -6.79 24.60
CA PHE A 264 -12.01 -6.68 23.17
C PHE A 264 -12.71 -7.94 22.65
N LYS A 265 -12.99 -7.95 21.35
CA LYS A 265 -13.73 -9.00 20.66
C LYS A 265 -12.89 -9.68 19.60
N ILE A 266 -12.97 -11.00 19.52
CA ILE A 266 -12.35 -11.82 18.47
C ILE A 266 -13.45 -12.47 17.63
N GLY A 267 -13.71 -11.90 16.45
CA GLY A 267 -14.80 -12.34 15.56
C GLY A 267 -14.35 -13.21 14.38
N SER A 268 -13.05 -13.26 14.11
CA SER A 268 -12.44 -14.00 13.00
C SER A 268 -11.55 -15.13 13.52
N GLY A 269 -11.30 -16.14 12.69
CA GLY A 269 -10.47 -17.30 13.05
C GLY A 269 -11.25 -18.55 13.50
N LEU A 270 -12.41 -18.36 14.14
CA LEU A 270 -13.29 -19.47 14.52
C LEU A 270 -13.90 -20.15 13.29
N ASN A 271 -13.71 -21.47 13.19
CA ASN A 271 -14.42 -22.32 12.24
C ASN A 271 -15.88 -22.60 12.68
N ASP A 272 -16.67 -23.24 11.83
CA ASP A 272 -18.11 -23.44 12.10
C ASP A 272 -18.37 -24.34 13.31
N GLN A 273 -17.51 -25.33 13.59
CA GLN A 273 -17.61 -26.18 14.78
C GLN A 273 -17.32 -25.39 16.05
N GLU A 274 -16.27 -24.57 16.04
CA GLU A 274 -15.92 -23.68 17.15
C GLU A 274 -16.99 -22.60 17.38
N ARG A 275 -17.75 -22.19 16.34
CA ARG A 275 -18.89 -21.28 16.54
C ARG A 275 -20.09 -21.95 17.19
N ALA A 276 -20.29 -23.24 16.94
CA ALA A 276 -21.33 -24.05 17.58
C ALA A 276 -20.94 -24.48 19.00
N ARG A 277 -19.64 -24.72 19.23
CA ARG A 277 -19.04 -25.11 20.52
C ARG A 277 -17.83 -24.21 20.78
N PRO A 278 -18.06 -22.96 21.23
CA PRO A 278 -16.98 -21.99 21.45
C PRO A 278 -16.07 -22.40 22.61
N PRO A 279 -14.81 -21.91 22.60
CA PRO A 279 -13.96 -21.95 23.78
C PRO A 279 -14.70 -21.44 25.01
N LYS A 280 -14.68 -22.21 26.09
CA LYS A 280 -15.47 -21.94 27.29
C LYS A 280 -15.04 -20.61 27.94
N ILE A 281 -15.96 -19.95 28.61
CA ILE A 281 -15.63 -18.83 29.50
C ILE A 281 -14.62 -19.33 30.55
N GLY A 282 -13.55 -18.57 30.75
CA GLY A 282 -12.40 -18.93 31.58
C GLY A 282 -11.24 -19.58 30.82
N THR A 283 -11.46 -20.07 29.59
CA THR A 283 -10.38 -20.62 28.76
C THR A 283 -9.45 -19.52 28.28
N THR A 284 -8.14 -19.78 28.31
CA THR A 284 -7.14 -18.95 27.66
C THR A 284 -7.03 -19.35 26.19
N VAL A 285 -7.14 -18.37 25.30
CA VAL A 285 -7.00 -18.56 23.85
C VAL A 285 -5.81 -17.78 23.33
N THR A 286 -5.11 -18.34 22.34
CA THR A 286 -4.10 -17.64 21.56
C THR A 286 -4.79 -16.96 20.38
N TYR A 287 -4.46 -15.70 20.15
CA TYR A 287 -4.93 -14.93 19.01
C TYR A 287 -3.75 -14.18 18.39
N LYS A 288 -3.86 -13.91 17.10
CA LYS A 288 -2.93 -13.02 16.41
C LYS A 288 -3.57 -11.68 16.11
N PHE A 289 -2.77 -10.64 16.10
CA PHE A 289 -3.17 -9.28 15.74
C PHE A 289 -2.03 -8.59 14.99
N GLN A 290 -2.30 -7.46 14.37
CA GLN A 290 -1.28 -6.75 13.57
C GLN A 290 -0.64 -5.62 14.38
N GLU A 291 -1.46 -4.80 15.03
CA GLU A 291 -1.02 -3.65 15.81
C GLU A 291 -2.02 -3.36 16.92
N LEU A 292 -1.70 -2.43 17.83
CA LEU A 292 -2.60 -1.95 18.88
C LEU A 292 -3.26 -0.62 18.46
N SER A 293 -4.51 -0.40 18.85
CA SER A 293 -5.16 0.91 18.77
C SER A 293 -4.54 1.89 19.77
N LYS A 294 -4.91 3.19 19.66
CA LYS A 294 -4.52 4.21 20.66
C LYS A 294 -4.89 3.84 22.09
N ASP A 295 -5.98 3.08 22.27
CA ASP A 295 -6.47 2.59 23.56
C ASP A 295 -5.87 1.22 23.95
N GLY A 296 -4.81 0.77 23.28
CA GLY A 296 -4.13 -0.50 23.54
C GLY A 296 -4.90 -1.74 23.07
N LYS A 297 -6.00 -1.60 22.31
CA LYS A 297 -6.79 -2.75 21.84
C LYS A 297 -6.16 -3.38 20.60
N PRO A 298 -5.98 -4.71 20.54
CA PRO A 298 -5.54 -5.37 19.32
C PRO A 298 -6.41 -5.03 18.10
N ARG A 299 -5.80 -4.61 16.99
CA ARG A 299 -6.46 -4.41 15.71
C ARG A 299 -6.47 -5.70 14.90
N PHE A 300 -7.65 -5.99 14.35
CA PHE A 300 -7.94 -7.19 13.56
C PHE A 300 -7.57 -8.51 14.26
N PRO A 301 -7.96 -8.69 15.55
CA PRO A 301 -7.62 -9.92 16.27
C PRO A 301 -8.30 -11.12 15.63
N THR A 302 -7.52 -12.16 15.40
CA THR A 302 -7.94 -13.42 14.77
C THR A 302 -7.60 -14.57 15.71
N TYR A 303 -8.63 -15.33 16.10
CA TYR A 303 -8.47 -16.52 16.93
C TYR A 303 -7.57 -17.55 16.22
N LEU A 304 -6.65 -18.16 16.96
CA LEU A 304 -5.81 -19.25 16.46
C LEU A 304 -6.19 -20.59 17.07
N ARG A 305 -6.18 -20.68 18.40
CA ARG A 305 -6.42 -21.93 19.13
C ARG A 305 -6.71 -21.68 20.61
N GLU A 306 -7.36 -22.63 21.27
CA GLU A 306 -7.30 -22.74 22.73
C GLU A 306 -5.87 -23.04 23.17
N ARG A 307 -5.41 -22.43 24.27
CA ARG A 307 -4.11 -22.74 24.84
C ARG A 307 -4.23 -24.08 25.57
N THR A 308 -3.41 -25.05 25.16
CA THR A 308 -3.41 -26.41 25.72
C THR A 308 -2.47 -26.60 26.91
N ASP A 309 -1.70 -25.57 27.27
CA ASP A 309 -0.73 -25.68 28.37
C ASP A 309 -1.42 -25.47 29.72
N THR A 310 -1.95 -26.55 30.28
CA THR A 310 -2.18 -26.68 31.72
C THR A 310 -0.86 -27.01 32.40
N ASN A 311 -0.06 -26.00 32.75
CA ASN A 311 0.88 -26.15 33.87
C ASN A 311 0.45 -25.20 34.97
N LEU A 312 -0.01 -25.82 36.05
CA LEU A 312 -0.30 -25.27 37.37
C LEU A 312 0.94 -24.60 37.99
#